data_AF-A0A941F5J4-F1
#
_entry.id   AF-A0A941F5J4-F1
#
_cell.length_a   1.000
_cell.length_b   1.000
_cell.length_c   1.000
_cell.angle_alpha   90.00
_cell.angle_beta   90.00
_cell.angle_gamma   90.00
#
_symmetry.space_group_name_H-M   'P 1'
#
loop_
_entity.id
_entity.type
_entity.pdbx_description
1 polymer ?
#
loop_
_entity_poly.entity_id
_entity_poly.type
_entity_poly.pdbx_seq_one_letter_code
_entity_poly.pdbx_strand_id
1 'polypeptide(L)'
;MNYIVKYIFLAIIALLVGACGEADKQLFDDQDAYFAFEAESASISENSEDRLDLSLYIAKSKAIGTVVLAADSEGLDNPAIEGLDFEIVGDETITFRGEYFQEVSIKVMDNDETDGDKQFYLTMVSNDINADLGLADGKQSKVLVTIIDDEHPLASVLGSYTLNYDSPWNGNGLQEVNQIFSVEGSDTEVGIVLGYYRDNEDFALSTKVKGTVDLEAMTVSIAYGQQTYNDGTNVLTMFGDDETPGGIITEGYLIGDIDPVTGDIVFRNPFAIAFTGGPNEGYYEDLYINPVLKK
;
A
#
# COMPACT_ATOMS: atom_id res chain seq x y z
N MET A 1 21.10 -11.31 -85.98
CA MET A 1 20.70 -10.80 -84.65
C MET A 1 19.98 -9.47 -84.88
N ASN A 2 18.91 -9.12 -84.16
CA ASN A 2 18.40 -7.72 -83.95
C ASN A 2 16.93 -7.38 -84.28
N TYR A 3 16.05 -8.32 -84.70
CA TYR A 3 14.60 -8.06 -84.67
C TYR A 3 13.96 -8.73 -83.47
N ILE A 4 14.20 -10.03 -83.27
CA ILE A 4 13.69 -10.80 -82.12
C ILE A 4 14.18 -10.23 -80.79
N VAL A 5 15.47 -9.86 -80.70
CA VAL A 5 16.04 -9.24 -79.48
C VAL A 5 15.39 -7.88 -79.19
N LYS A 6 15.04 -7.09 -80.23
CA LYS A 6 14.35 -5.80 -80.05
C LYS A 6 12.92 -5.96 -79.54
N TYR A 7 12.18 -6.95 -80.04
CA TYR A 7 10.81 -7.23 -79.57
C TYR A 7 10.78 -7.79 -78.15
N ILE A 8 11.76 -8.62 -77.78
CA ILE A 8 11.93 -9.10 -76.41
C ILE A 8 12.27 -7.93 -75.48
N PHE A 9 13.16 -7.03 -75.88
CA PHE A 9 13.49 -5.84 -75.08
C PHE A 9 12.29 -4.91 -74.90
N LEU A 10 11.46 -4.73 -75.94
CA LEU A 10 10.26 -3.91 -75.87
C LEU A 10 9.17 -4.53 -74.96
N ALA A 11 9.03 -5.86 -75.00
CA ALA A 11 8.11 -6.58 -74.13
C ALA A 11 8.53 -6.53 -72.66
N ILE A 12 9.84 -6.62 -72.37
CA ILE A 12 10.38 -6.47 -71.01
C ILE A 12 10.16 -5.05 -70.47
N ILE A 13 10.33 -4.02 -71.29
CA ILE A 13 10.04 -2.64 -70.90
C ILE A 13 8.53 -2.43 -70.65
N ALA A 14 7.65 -2.99 -71.48
CA ALA A 14 6.20 -2.91 -71.27
C ALA A 14 5.75 -3.64 -69.97
N LEU A 15 6.39 -4.76 -69.63
CA LEU A 15 6.18 -5.49 -68.38
C LEU A 15 6.71 -4.72 -67.14
N LEU A 16 7.83 -4.00 -67.27
CA LEU A 16 8.38 -3.18 -66.19
C LEU A 16 7.57 -1.92 -65.90
N VAL A 17 6.90 -1.34 -66.90
CA VAL A 17 6.02 -0.17 -66.72
C VAL A 17 4.65 -0.56 -66.13
N GLY A 18 4.17 -1.79 -66.41
CA GLY A 18 2.93 -2.33 -65.82
C GLY A 18 3.09 -2.92 -64.41
N ALA A 19 4.31 -3.20 -63.96
CA ALA A 19 4.60 -3.72 -62.62
C ALA A 19 4.68 -2.62 -61.55
N CYS A 20 4.64 -1.34 -61.94
CA CYS A 20 4.32 -0.24 -61.03
C CYS A 20 2.79 -0.19 -60.84
N GLY A 21 2.20 -1.31 -60.40
CA GLY A 21 0.86 -1.28 -59.85
C GLY A 21 0.88 -0.29 -58.70
N GLU A 22 -0.09 0.62 -58.69
CA GLU A 22 -0.28 1.55 -57.59
C GLU A 22 -0.23 0.72 -56.30
N ALA A 23 0.80 0.94 -55.50
CA ALA A 23 0.74 0.52 -54.11
C ALA A 23 -0.43 1.33 -53.57
N ASP A 24 -1.61 0.70 -53.44
CA ASP A 24 -2.76 1.28 -52.77
C ASP A 24 -2.19 1.90 -51.50
N LYS A 25 -2.20 3.23 -51.44
CA LYS A 25 -1.86 3.91 -50.20
C LYS A 25 -2.81 3.30 -49.19
N GLN A 26 -2.27 2.63 -48.17
CA GLN A 26 -3.05 2.25 -47.00
C GLN A 26 -3.51 3.55 -46.35
N LEU A 27 -4.61 4.08 -46.86
CA LEU A 27 -5.36 5.18 -46.30
C LEU A 27 -6.19 4.55 -45.19
N PHE A 28 -6.17 5.17 -44.02
CA PHE A 28 -7.02 4.79 -42.90
C PHE A 28 -8.49 4.83 -43.36
N ASP A 29 -9.21 3.73 -43.19
CA ASP A 29 -10.65 3.64 -43.44
C ASP A 29 -11.39 3.92 -42.12
N ASP A 30 -12.38 4.81 -42.14
CA ASP A 30 -13.21 5.10 -40.96
C ASP A 30 -14.07 3.91 -40.54
N GLN A 31 -14.20 2.88 -41.39
CA GLN A 31 -14.78 1.59 -41.01
C GLN A 31 -13.92 0.83 -39.99
N ASP A 32 -12.61 1.11 -39.94
CA ASP A 32 -11.68 0.50 -38.97
C ASP A 32 -11.46 1.43 -37.76
N ALA A 33 -12.39 2.36 -37.51
CA ALA A 33 -12.29 3.29 -36.40
C ALA A 33 -12.49 2.59 -35.06
N TYR A 34 -11.73 3.01 -34.04
CA TYR A 34 -11.85 2.46 -32.69
C TYR A 34 -11.66 3.54 -31.61
N PHE A 35 -12.20 3.26 -30.43
CA PHE A 35 -11.83 3.93 -29.17
C PHE A 35 -10.95 3.00 -28.35
N ALA A 36 -9.91 3.52 -27.69
CA ALA A 36 -9.04 2.68 -26.85
C ALA A 36 -8.43 3.49 -25.71
N PHE A 37 -8.29 2.88 -24.54
CA PHE A 37 -7.46 3.43 -23.47
C PHE A 37 -5.96 3.32 -23.81
N GLU A 38 -5.14 4.17 -23.22
CA GLU A 38 -3.67 4.08 -23.36
C GLU A 38 -3.08 2.86 -22.65
N ALA A 39 -3.68 2.46 -21.53
CA ALA A 39 -3.19 1.40 -20.66
C ALA A 39 -4.27 0.33 -20.44
N GLU A 40 -3.84 -0.88 -20.05
CA GLU A 40 -4.74 -1.96 -19.61
C GLU A 40 -4.90 -1.98 -18.08
N SER A 41 -3.98 -1.34 -17.36
CA SER A 41 -4.00 -1.25 -15.91
C SER A 41 -3.44 0.07 -15.42
N ALA A 42 -3.94 0.55 -14.30
CA ALA A 42 -3.43 1.71 -13.59
C ALA A 42 -3.60 1.54 -12.08
N SER A 43 -2.84 2.31 -11.30
CA SER A 43 -2.92 2.26 -9.84
C SER A 43 -2.76 3.64 -9.22
N ILE A 44 -3.39 3.84 -8.06
CA ILE A 44 -3.35 5.09 -7.29
C ILE A 44 -3.50 4.74 -5.80
N SER A 45 -2.78 5.44 -4.91
CA SER A 45 -2.95 5.31 -3.44
C SER A 45 -4.28 5.90 -3.02
N GLU A 46 -4.98 5.31 -2.06
CA GLU A 46 -6.25 5.87 -1.56
C GLU A 46 -6.08 7.21 -0.85
N ASN A 47 -4.95 7.43 -0.17
CA ASN A 47 -4.57 8.74 0.40
C ASN A 47 -4.09 9.80 -0.62
N SER A 48 -4.15 9.51 -1.94
CA SER A 48 -3.66 10.43 -2.96
C SER A 48 -4.50 11.71 -3.00
N GLU A 49 -3.85 12.87 -2.80
CA GLU A 49 -4.47 14.18 -3.03
C GLU A 49 -4.66 14.49 -4.53
N ASP A 50 -3.89 13.83 -5.40
CA ASP A 50 -3.97 13.93 -6.86
C ASP A 50 -5.01 12.96 -7.43
N ARG A 51 -5.43 13.24 -8.67
CA ARG A 51 -6.32 12.36 -9.44
C ARG A 51 -5.52 11.38 -10.29
N LEU A 52 -6.13 10.23 -10.56
CA LEU A 52 -5.64 9.31 -11.58
C LEU A 52 -6.25 9.69 -12.93
N ASP A 53 -5.40 10.19 -13.83
CA ASP A 53 -5.82 10.59 -15.18
C ASP A 53 -5.56 9.46 -16.18
N LEU A 54 -6.62 8.95 -16.80
CA LEU A 54 -6.56 7.90 -17.82
C LEU A 54 -6.80 8.49 -19.21
N SER A 55 -5.82 8.30 -20.10
CA SER A 55 -5.91 8.72 -21.50
C SER A 55 -6.81 7.78 -22.31
N LEU A 56 -7.79 8.36 -23.00
CA LEU A 56 -8.70 7.69 -23.93
C LEU A 56 -8.55 8.27 -25.34
N TYR A 57 -8.37 7.41 -26.33
CA TYR A 57 -8.14 7.81 -27.72
C TYR A 57 -9.29 7.44 -28.64
N ILE A 58 -9.38 8.18 -29.75
CA ILE A 58 -10.17 7.82 -30.93
C ILE A 58 -9.24 7.72 -32.14
N ALA A 59 -9.25 6.58 -32.82
CA ALA A 59 -8.58 6.40 -34.11
C ALA A 59 -9.62 6.54 -35.22
N LYS A 60 -9.62 7.70 -35.91
CA LYS A 60 -10.54 8.00 -37.02
C LYS A 60 -9.97 9.09 -37.92
N SER A 61 -10.35 9.15 -39.20
CA SER A 61 -9.92 10.21 -40.13
C SER A 61 -10.28 11.62 -39.62
N LYS A 62 -11.42 11.74 -38.92
CA LYS A 62 -11.80 12.90 -38.12
C LYS A 62 -12.18 12.44 -36.73
N ALA A 63 -11.51 12.96 -35.72
CA ALA A 63 -11.71 12.61 -34.32
C ALA A 63 -13.01 13.22 -33.74
N ILE A 64 -14.14 12.73 -34.24
CA ILE A 64 -15.48 13.13 -33.81
C ILE A 64 -16.29 11.87 -33.53
N GLY A 65 -16.77 11.77 -32.30
CA GLY A 65 -17.58 10.67 -31.78
C GLY A 65 -17.73 10.78 -30.28
N THR A 66 -18.64 9.99 -29.74
CA THR A 66 -19.00 9.94 -28.33
C THR A 66 -18.90 8.50 -27.86
N VAL A 67 -18.28 8.28 -26.71
CA VAL A 67 -18.16 6.97 -26.06
C VAL A 67 -18.65 7.08 -24.61
N VAL A 68 -19.38 6.06 -24.16
CA VAL A 68 -19.91 5.98 -22.80
C VAL A 68 -19.04 5.02 -22.00
N LEU A 69 -18.66 5.44 -20.81
CA LEU A 69 -17.89 4.67 -19.84
C LEU A 69 -18.81 4.17 -18.73
N ALA A 70 -18.37 3.13 -18.04
CA ALA A 70 -18.96 2.68 -16.78
C ALA A 70 -17.88 2.02 -15.93
N ALA A 71 -18.00 2.15 -14.61
CA ALA A 71 -17.29 1.29 -13.67
C ALA A 71 -17.95 -0.10 -13.62
N ASP A 72 -17.14 -1.15 -13.64
CA ASP A 72 -17.55 -2.54 -13.52
C ASP A 72 -16.65 -3.27 -12.53
N SER A 73 -17.24 -3.88 -11.52
CA SER A 73 -16.53 -4.61 -10.47
C SER A 73 -16.80 -6.12 -10.54
N GLU A 74 -17.49 -6.62 -11.58
CA GLU A 74 -17.86 -8.03 -11.69
C GLU A 74 -16.62 -8.94 -11.82
N GLY A 75 -16.56 -9.96 -10.96
CA GLY A 75 -15.50 -10.98 -11.01
C GLY A 75 -14.17 -10.57 -10.39
N LEU A 76 -14.10 -9.45 -9.67
CA LEU A 76 -12.93 -9.03 -8.88
C LEU A 76 -13.04 -9.54 -7.44
N ASP A 77 -11.89 -9.89 -6.85
CA ASP A 77 -11.82 -10.47 -5.50
C ASP A 77 -12.13 -9.43 -4.41
N ASN A 78 -11.59 -8.21 -4.54
CA ASN A 78 -11.85 -7.07 -3.67
C ASN A 78 -12.35 -5.86 -4.49
N PRO A 79 -13.66 -5.76 -4.75
CA PRO A 79 -14.20 -4.76 -5.66
C PRO A 79 -14.25 -3.36 -5.01
N ALA A 80 -13.74 -2.36 -5.73
CA ALA A 80 -14.00 -0.95 -5.43
C ALA A 80 -15.42 -0.56 -5.87
N ILE A 81 -16.07 0.29 -5.09
CA ILE A 81 -17.44 0.77 -5.24
C ILE A 81 -17.41 2.27 -5.50
N GLU A 82 -17.97 2.69 -6.63
CA GLU A 82 -18.10 4.11 -6.96
C GLU A 82 -19.02 4.82 -5.95
N GLY A 83 -18.60 6.00 -5.50
CA GLY A 83 -19.23 6.79 -4.46
C GLY A 83 -18.82 6.42 -3.03
N LEU A 84 -18.07 5.32 -2.84
CA LEU A 84 -17.50 4.92 -1.56
C LEU A 84 -15.97 4.94 -1.59
N ASP A 85 -15.36 4.27 -2.58
CA ASP A 85 -13.90 4.14 -2.68
C ASP A 85 -13.32 5.09 -3.74
N PHE A 86 -14.12 5.48 -4.75
CA PHE A 86 -13.72 6.43 -5.78
C PHE A 86 -14.91 7.16 -6.42
N GLU A 87 -14.65 8.22 -7.18
CA GLU A 87 -15.60 8.88 -8.07
C GLU A 87 -14.97 9.11 -9.45
N ILE A 88 -15.73 8.87 -10.53
CA ILE A 88 -15.36 9.35 -11.87
C ILE A 88 -15.64 10.85 -11.92
N VAL A 89 -14.62 11.65 -12.22
CA VAL A 89 -14.76 13.11 -12.20
C VAL A 89 -15.34 13.59 -13.53
N GLY A 90 -16.52 14.19 -13.46
CA GLY A 90 -17.19 14.79 -14.62
C GLY A 90 -18.26 13.87 -15.22
N ASP A 91 -18.36 13.87 -16.55
CA ASP A 91 -19.34 13.05 -17.28
C ASP A 91 -18.70 11.72 -17.71
N GLU A 92 -19.42 10.61 -17.52
CA GLU A 92 -19.01 9.29 -18.05
C GLU A 92 -19.20 9.18 -19.57
N THR A 93 -19.79 10.20 -20.21
CA THR A 93 -19.98 10.29 -21.66
C THR A 93 -18.92 11.20 -22.25
N ILE A 94 -17.88 10.61 -22.84
CA ILE A 94 -16.75 11.35 -23.40
C ILE A 94 -17.01 11.70 -24.85
N THR A 95 -16.95 12.99 -25.18
CA THR A 95 -17.17 13.50 -26.54
C THR A 95 -15.87 14.04 -27.14
N PHE A 96 -15.48 13.50 -28.29
CA PHE A 96 -14.38 14.00 -29.10
C PHE A 96 -14.91 15.02 -30.12
N ARG A 97 -14.30 16.21 -30.17
CA ARG A 97 -14.74 17.34 -31.02
C ARG A 97 -13.65 17.80 -31.99
N GLY A 98 -12.73 16.91 -32.31
CA GLY A 98 -11.55 17.16 -33.14
C GLY A 98 -10.24 16.83 -32.43
N GLU A 99 -10.26 16.67 -31.11
CA GLU A 99 -9.16 16.12 -30.33
C GLU A 99 -9.08 14.61 -30.54
N TYR A 100 -7.87 14.05 -30.59
CA TYR A 100 -7.65 12.59 -30.73
C TYR A 100 -7.50 11.87 -29.39
N PHE A 101 -7.39 12.62 -28.31
CA PHE A 101 -7.27 12.13 -26.95
C PHE A 101 -8.18 12.95 -26.04
N GLN A 102 -8.73 12.29 -25.04
CA GLN A 102 -9.46 12.88 -23.93
C GLN A 102 -8.96 12.24 -22.64
N GLU A 103 -9.08 12.98 -21.55
CA GLU A 103 -8.68 12.52 -20.21
C GLU A 103 -9.93 12.13 -19.42
N VAL A 104 -9.85 10.99 -18.74
CA VAL A 104 -10.85 10.54 -17.78
C VAL A 104 -10.18 10.51 -16.42
N SER A 105 -10.59 11.42 -15.54
CA SER A 105 -10.01 11.54 -14.21
C SER A 105 -10.81 10.74 -13.19
N ILE A 106 -10.11 9.98 -12.36
CA ILE A 106 -10.66 9.26 -11.21
C ILE A 106 -10.11 9.91 -9.95
N LYS A 107 -10.99 10.15 -8.98
CA LYS A 107 -10.58 10.60 -7.65
C LYS A 107 -10.90 9.51 -6.63
N VAL A 108 -9.90 9.15 -5.84
CA VAL A 108 -10.03 8.16 -4.75
C VAL A 108 -10.62 8.80 -3.49
N MET A 109 -11.16 7.95 -2.62
CA MET A 109 -11.67 8.34 -1.31
C MET A 109 -10.86 7.62 -0.23
N ASP A 110 -10.10 8.41 0.52
CA ASP A 110 -9.27 7.97 1.64
C ASP A 110 -10.13 7.48 2.82
N ASN A 111 -9.71 6.42 3.50
CA ASN A 111 -10.39 5.86 4.65
C ASN A 111 -9.38 5.47 5.76
N ASP A 112 -9.82 4.78 6.82
CA ASP A 112 -8.93 4.39 7.96
C ASP A 112 -9.01 2.87 8.22
N GLU A 113 -9.51 2.09 7.26
CA GLU A 113 -9.76 0.65 7.36
C GLU A 113 -8.74 -0.14 6.52
N THR A 114 -7.97 -1.01 7.18
CA THR A 114 -7.14 -1.99 6.46
C THR A 114 -8.02 -3.06 5.82
N ASP A 115 -8.39 -2.86 4.56
CA ASP A 115 -9.21 -3.79 3.78
C ASP A 115 -8.56 -4.26 2.47
N GLY A 116 -7.29 -3.89 2.27
CA GLY A 116 -6.44 -4.30 1.16
C GLY A 116 -6.80 -3.61 -0.16
N ASP A 117 -5.90 -3.73 -1.15
CA ASP A 117 -6.10 -3.12 -2.46
C ASP A 117 -7.47 -3.45 -3.06
N LYS A 118 -8.21 -2.41 -3.45
CA LYS A 118 -9.51 -2.53 -4.10
C LYS A 118 -9.41 -2.29 -5.60
N GLN A 119 -10.26 -2.94 -6.38
CA GLN A 119 -10.15 -2.93 -7.84
C GLN A 119 -11.49 -2.69 -8.55
N PHE A 120 -11.45 -2.01 -9.69
CA PHE A 120 -12.57 -1.93 -10.62
C PHE A 120 -12.07 -1.85 -12.06
N TYR A 121 -12.92 -2.20 -13.02
CA TYR A 121 -12.71 -1.92 -14.43
C TYR A 121 -13.39 -0.63 -14.83
N LEU A 122 -12.66 0.31 -15.42
CA LEU A 122 -13.27 1.38 -16.21
C LEU A 122 -13.46 0.87 -17.64
N THR A 123 -14.70 0.67 -18.06
CA THR A 123 -15.05 -0.03 -19.32
C THR A 123 -15.78 0.89 -20.27
N MET A 124 -15.43 0.84 -21.56
CA MET A 124 -16.26 1.43 -22.61
C MET A 124 -17.46 0.53 -22.91
N VAL A 125 -18.67 1.05 -22.79
CA VAL A 125 -19.91 0.27 -22.93
C VAL A 125 -20.63 0.49 -24.24
N SER A 126 -20.51 1.68 -24.84
CA SER A 126 -21.14 1.99 -26.13
C SER A 126 -20.55 3.23 -26.78
N ASN A 127 -20.81 3.42 -28.08
CA ASN A 127 -20.44 4.64 -28.81
C ASN A 127 -21.49 5.00 -29.89
N ASP A 128 -21.47 6.25 -30.37
CA ASP A 128 -22.45 6.80 -31.31
C ASP A 128 -22.05 6.69 -32.80
N ILE A 129 -20.85 6.19 -33.09
CA ILE A 129 -20.29 6.11 -34.45
C ILE A 129 -20.10 4.67 -34.96
N ASN A 130 -20.55 3.67 -34.21
CA ASN A 130 -20.32 2.24 -34.48
C ASN A 130 -18.84 1.89 -34.71
N ALA A 131 -17.95 2.55 -33.98
CA ALA A 131 -16.53 2.21 -33.92
C ALA A 131 -16.31 0.99 -33.03
N ASP A 132 -15.20 0.29 -33.22
CA ASP A 132 -14.78 -0.78 -32.31
C ASP A 132 -14.41 -0.19 -30.94
N LEU A 133 -14.61 -0.97 -29.88
CA LEU A 133 -14.19 -0.64 -28.52
C LEU A 133 -12.96 -1.48 -28.17
N GLY A 134 -11.85 -0.80 -27.92
CA GLY A 134 -10.53 -1.39 -27.83
C GLY A 134 -9.83 -1.54 -29.17
N LEU A 135 -8.62 -2.10 -29.14
CA LEU A 135 -7.89 -2.51 -30.33
C LEU A 135 -8.55 -3.71 -31.02
N ALA A 136 -8.05 -4.09 -32.19
CA ALA A 136 -8.61 -5.18 -33.01
C ALA A 136 -8.70 -6.56 -32.31
N ASP A 137 -7.97 -6.78 -31.21
CA ASP A 137 -8.05 -7.98 -30.36
C ASP A 137 -8.90 -7.78 -29.09
N GLY A 138 -9.61 -6.66 -28.99
CA GLY A 138 -10.45 -6.27 -27.85
C GLY A 138 -9.66 -5.72 -26.65
N LYS A 139 -8.33 -5.62 -26.75
CA LYS A 139 -7.50 -5.02 -25.69
C LYS A 139 -7.77 -3.54 -25.54
N GLN A 140 -7.46 -2.99 -24.38
CA GLN A 140 -7.66 -1.57 -24.07
C GLN A 140 -9.12 -1.10 -24.27
N SER A 141 -10.07 -2.04 -24.28
CA SER A 141 -11.51 -1.76 -24.21
C SER A 141 -11.96 -1.37 -22.80
N LYS A 142 -11.12 -1.73 -21.82
CA LYS A 142 -11.26 -1.43 -20.39
C LYS A 142 -9.88 -1.27 -19.75
N VAL A 143 -9.83 -0.59 -18.61
CA VAL A 143 -8.64 -0.46 -17.75
C VAL A 143 -8.96 -1.07 -16.39
N LEU A 144 -8.10 -1.94 -15.88
CA LEU A 144 -8.15 -2.37 -14.49
C LEU A 144 -7.50 -1.29 -13.61
N VAL A 145 -8.28 -0.62 -12.78
CA VAL A 145 -7.79 0.37 -11.82
C VAL A 145 -7.66 -0.30 -10.46
N THR A 146 -6.49 -0.16 -9.83
CA THR A 146 -6.21 -0.63 -8.47
C THR A 146 -6.04 0.57 -7.54
N ILE A 147 -6.90 0.67 -6.54
CA ILE A 147 -6.78 1.61 -5.43
C ILE A 147 -5.94 0.89 -4.37
N ILE A 148 -4.76 1.43 -4.09
CA ILE A 148 -3.78 0.82 -3.19
C ILE A 148 -4.12 1.25 -1.77
N ASP A 149 -4.31 0.26 -0.89
CA ASP A 149 -4.53 0.46 0.54
C ASP A 149 -3.23 0.90 1.21
N ASP A 150 -3.26 2.00 1.96
CA ASP A 150 -2.10 2.49 2.71
C ASP A 150 -2.21 2.36 4.24
N GLU A 151 -3.31 1.80 4.73
CA GLU A 151 -3.48 1.50 6.14
C GLU A 151 -2.63 0.30 6.57
N HIS A 152 -1.83 0.51 7.62
CA HIS A 152 -1.06 -0.57 8.21
C HIS A 152 -1.98 -1.50 9.04
N PRO A 153 -1.88 -2.84 8.93
CA PRO A 153 -2.73 -3.77 9.70
C PRO A 153 -2.73 -3.54 11.22
N LEU A 154 -1.58 -3.10 11.74
CA LEU A 154 -1.38 -2.76 13.15
C LEU A 154 -1.72 -1.30 13.54
N ALA A 155 -2.30 -0.48 12.66
CA ALA A 155 -2.52 0.96 12.91
C ALA A 155 -3.21 1.26 14.25
N SER A 156 -4.13 0.39 14.68
CA SER A 156 -4.81 0.48 15.97
C SER A 156 -3.87 0.42 17.19
N VAL A 157 -2.71 -0.21 17.08
CA VAL A 157 -1.71 -0.42 18.15
C VAL A 157 -0.48 0.47 17.98
N LEU A 158 -0.25 1.04 16.79
CA LEU A 158 0.86 1.97 16.57
C LEU A 158 0.55 3.34 17.20
N GLY A 159 1.59 4.03 17.68
CA GLY A 159 1.48 5.39 18.17
C GLY A 159 2.29 5.69 19.42
N SER A 160 1.99 6.85 20.01
CA SER A 160 2.57 7.27 21.30
C SER A 160 1.71 6.75 22.44
N TYR A 161 2.37 6.37 23.54
CA TYR A 161 1.75 5.82 24.73
C TYR A 161 2.34 6.47 25.98
N THR A 162 1.56 6.51 27.06
CA THR A 162 2.04 6.83 28.40
C THR A 162 2.09 5.55 29.23
N LEU A 163 3.27 5.14 29.70
CA LEU A 163 3.38 4.01 30.62
C LEU A 163 3.03 4.46 32.02
N ASN A 164 1.99 3.84 32.58
CA ASN A 164 1.59 3.95 33.97
C ASN A 164 1.98 2.68 34.71
N TYR A 165 2.65 2.82 35.85
CA TYR A 165 3.08 1.68 36.66
C TYR A 165 3.23 2.06 38.14
N ASP A 166 3.19 1.03 38.98
CA ASP A 166 3.60 1.10 40.38
C ASP A 166 5.10 0.77 40.48
N SER A 167 5.86 1.61 41.19
CA SER A 167 7.28 1.35 41.49
C SER A 167 7.48 1.21 43.00
N PRO A 168 8.12 0.14 43.49
CA PRO A 168 8.45 0.01 44.90
C PRO A 168 9.57 0.97 45.34
N TRP A 169 10.28 1.60 44.40
CA TRP A 169 11.45 2.44 44.69
C TRP A 169 11.18 3.94 44.59
N ASN A 170 10.31 4.36 43.66
CA ASN A 170 10.11 5.79 43.35
C ASN A 170 8.70 6.33 43.70
N GLY A 171 7.83 5.50 44.30
CA GLY A 171 6.43 5.85 44.57
C GLY A 171 5.53 5.68 43.34
N ASN A 172 4.21 5.60 43.56
CA ASN A 172 3.23 5.28 42.52
C ASN A 172 3.10 6.41 41.48
N GLY A 173 3.00 6.05 40.19
CA GLY A 173 2.50 6.95 39.15
C GLY A 173 3.55 7.74 38.36
N LEU A 174 4.67 7.12 38.00
CA LEU A 174 5.57 7.72 37.01
C LEU A 174 4.99 7.55 35.60
N GLN A 175 5.02 8.61 34.81
CA GLN A 175 4.55 8.65 33.43
C GLN A 175 5.76 8.78 32.51
N GLU A 176 5.96 7.78 31.66
CA GLU A 176 6.98 7.83 30.62
C GLU A 176 6.30 7.82 29.26
N VAL A 177 6.82 8.62 28.32
CA VAL A 177 6.35 8.59 26.92
C VAL A 177 7.04 7.42 26.23
N ASN A 178 6.20 6.51 25.75
CA ASN A 178 6.56 5.29 25.05
C ASN A 178 6.08 5.40 23.61
N GLN A 179 6.67 4.63 22.72
CA GLN A 179 6.25 4.58 21.32
C GLN A 179 6.18 3.13 20.87
N ILE A 180 5.09 2.79 20.20
CA ILE A 180 4.96 1.54 19.44
C ILE A 180 4.99 1.91 17.96
N PHE A 181 5.92 1.33 17.23
CA PHE A 181 6.12 1.57 15.81
C PHE A 181 6.18 0.23 15.07
N SER A 182 5.75 0.20 13.81
CA SER A 182 5.82 -1.02 13.01
C SER A 182 7.27 -1.38 12.71
N VAL A 183 7.54 -2.68 12.65
CA VAL A 183 8.77 -3.18 12.05
C VAL A 183 8.58 -3.18 10.53
N GLU A 184 9.49 -2.54 9.80
CA GLU A 184 9.42 -2.42 8.34
C GLU A 184 9.20 -3.79 7.68
N GLY A 185 8.16 -3.88 6.84
CA GLY A 185 7.80 -5.11 6.12
C GLY A 185 7.13 -6.19 6.97
N SER A 186 6.63 -5.85 8.17
CA SER A 186 5.93 -6.80 9.03
C SER A 186 4.52 -6.33 9.38
N ASP A 187 3.55 -7.19 9.12
CA ASP A 187 2.13 -6.95 9.45
C ASP A 187 1.79 -7.34 10.88
N THR A 188 2.75 -7.92 11.63
CA THR A 188 2.51 -8.46 12.98
C THR A 188 3.59 -8.04 13.99
N GLU A 189 4.76 -7.60 13.56
CA GLU A 189 5.84 -7.21 14.49
C GLU A 189 5.88 -5.70 14.74
N VAL A 190 6.09 -5.34 16.00
CA VAL A 190 6.25 -3.96 16.45
C VAL A 190 7.58 -3.77 17.18
N GLY A 191 8.16 -2.59 17.03
CA GLY A 191 9.16 -2.07 17.96
C GLY A 191 8.46 -1.31 19.07
N ILE A 192 8.87 -1.57 20.31
CA ILE A 192 8.34 -0.91 21.50
C ILE A 192 9.48 -0.18 22.17
N VAL A 193 9.33 1.14 22.27
CA VAL A 193 10.19 2.00 23.05
C VAL A 193 9.65 2.06 24.47
N LEU A 194 10.37 1.44 25.41
CA LEU A 194 10.12 1.65 26.82
C LEU A 194 10.87 2.92 27.24
N GLY A 195 10.12 3.97 27.57
CA GLY A 195 10.68 5.29 27.92
C GLY A 195 11.55 5.22 29.17
N TYR A 196 12.55 6.11 29.25
CA TYR A 196 13.35 6.37 30.45
C TYR A 196 13.42 7.88 30.62
N TYR A 197 12.97 8.43 31.76
CA TYR A 197 13.13 9.86 32.04
C TYR A 197 14.52 10.15 32.64
N ARG A 198 15.43 10.71 31.83
CA ARG A 198 16.64 11.39 32.32
C ARG A 198 16.54 12.87 32.00
N ASP A 199 16.67 13.70 33.03
CA ASP A 199 16.51 15.16 32.95
C ASP A 199 17.07 15.81 31.66
N ASN A 200 16.18 16.37 30.84
CA ASN A 200 16.45 17.38 29.80
C ASN A 200 17.47 17.04 28.68
N GLU A 201 17.61 15.78 28.26
CA GLU A 201 18.31 15.48 27.00
C GLU A 201 17.40 14.76 25.99
N ASP A 202 17.56 15.12 24.71
CA ASP A 202 16.88 14.53 23.56
C ASP A 202 16.87 12.99 23.64
N PHE A 203 15.72 12.39 23.28
CA PHE A 203 15.39 10.95 23.29
C PHE A 203 16.41 10.06 22.51
N ALA A 204 17.63 9.90 23.01
CA ALA A 204 18.72 9.20 22.31
C ALA A 204 19.21 7.91 22.98
N LEU A 205 18.57 7.46 24.06
CA LEU A 205 18.86 6.18 24.74
C LEU A 205 17.56 5.46 25.07
N SER A 206 16.74 5.19 24.07
CA SER A 206 15.43 4.59 24.28
C SER A 206 15.53 3.06 24.26
N THR A 207 15.04 2.41 25.31
CA THR A 207 15.01 0.95 25.38
C THR A 207 14.17 0.43 24.22
N LYS A 208 14.73 -0.37 23.31
CA LYS A 208 14.00 -0.91 22.15
C LYS A 208 13.89 -2.43 22.25
N VAL A 209 12.67 -2.91 22.49
CA VAL A 209 12.34 -4.33 22.39
C VAL A 209 11.40 -4.55 21.21
N LYS A 210 11.41 -5.76 20.67
CA LYS A 210 10.46 -6.18 19.64
C LYS A 210 9.34 -7.01 20.26
N GLY A 211 8.12 -6.82 19.77
CA GLY A 211 6.98 -7.65 20.11
C GLY A 211 6.25 -8.13 18.86
N THR A 212 5.38 -9.11 19.06
CA THR A 212 4.44 -9.60 18.05
C THR A 212 3.03 -9.28 18.52
N VAL A 213 2.21 -8.70 17.65
CA VAL A 213 0.80 -8.39 17.87
C VAL A 213 -0.06 -9.48 17.24
N ASP A 214 -1.03 -9.96 18.02
CA ASP A 214 -2.10 -10.86 17.57
C ASP A 214 -3.41 -10.08 17.71
N LEU A 215 -3.96 -9.64 16.58
CA LEU A 215 -5.21 -8.86 16.53
C LEU A 215 -6.46 -9.74 16.74
N GLU A 216 -6.38 -11.06 16.51
CA GLU A 216 -7.50 -11.96 16.82
C GLU A 216 -7.61 -12.18 18.32
N ALA A 217 -6.48 -12.41 18.99
CA ALA A 217 -6.41 -12.55 20.43
C ALA A 217 -6.42 -11.20 21.18
N MET A 218 -6.21 -10.09 20.46
CA MET A 218 -5.99 -8.75 21.01
C MET A 218 -4.86 -8.73 22.04
N THR A 219 -3.69 -9.25 21.66
CA THR A 219 -2.52 -9.29 22.55
C THR A 219 -1.24 -8.81 21.87
N VAL A 220 -0.30 -8.31 22.67
CA VAL A 220 1.09 -8.11 22.29
C VAL A 220 1.99 -9.02 23.13
N SER A 221 2.94 -9.68 22.48
CA SER A 221 3.89 -10.61 23.10
C SER A 221 5.31 -10.14 22.88
N ILE A 222 6.08 -9.94 23.96
CA ILE A 222 7.47 -9.47 23.92
C ILE A 222 8.33 -10.55 24.57
N ALA A 223 9.30 -11.11 23.84
CA ALA A 223 10.19 -12.11 24.42
C ALA A 223 11.05 -11.48 25.53
N TYR A 224 11.20 -12.16 26.65
CA TYR A 224 12.21 -11.81 27.65
C TYR A 224 13.63 -12.05 27.10
N GLY A 225 14.64 -11.49 27.76
CA GLY A 225 16.05 -11.61 27.37
C GLY A 225 16.47 -10.67 26.23
N GLN A 226 15.54 -9.92 25.65
CA GLN A 226 15.87 -8.89 24.65
C GLN A 226 16.71 -7.79 25.29
N GLN A 227 17.78 -7.40 24.59
CA GLN A 227 18.63 -6.29 25.01
C GLN A 227 17.85 -4.97 24.92
N THR A 228 17.91 -4.18 25.98
CA THR A 228 17.20 -2.91 26.06
C THR A 228 18.06 -1.75 25.59
N TYR A 229 19.36 -1.78 25.91
CA TYR A 229 20.36 -0.81 25.46
C TYR A 229 21.37 -1.41 24.49
N ASN A 230 21.95 -0.55 23.64
CA ASN A 230 22.98 -0.93 22.66
C ASN A 230 24.36 -1.25 23.29
N ASP A 231 24.50 -1.18 24.61
CA ASP A 231 25.73 -1.56 25.33
C ASP A 231 25.76 -3.05 25.71
N GLY A 232 24.63 -3.75 25.54
CA GLY A 232 24.47 -5.17 25.78
C GLY A 232 24.50 -5.59 27.25
N THR A 233 24.44 -4.65 28.18
CA THR A 233 24.50 -4.93 29.63
C THR A 233 23.14 -5.01 30.30
N ASN A 234 22.05 -4.78 29.57
CA ASN A 234 20.71 -4.72 30.13
C ASN A 234 19.73 -5.53 29.27
N VAL A 235 18.83 -6.25 29.94
CA VAL A 235 17.79 -7.06 29.28
C VAL A 235 16.44 -6.88 29.94
N LEU A 236 15.38 -7.02 29.13
CA LEU A 236 14.02 -7.17 29.62
C LEU A 236 13.90 -8.54 30.31
N THR A 237 13.40 -8.57 31.54
CA THR A 237 13.22 -9.80 32.32
C THR A 237 11.86 -9.82 33.01
N MET A 238 11.35 -11.01 33.25
CA MET A 238 10.21 -11.19 34.16
C MET A 238 10.65 -10.83 35.58
N PHE A 239 9.77 -10.18 36.34
CA PHE A 239 9.96 -10.04 37.77
C PHE A 239 9.09 -11.08 38.49
N GLY A 240 9.76 -12.02 39.16
CA GLY A 240 9.11 -13.06 39.97
C GLY A 240 8.61 -12.52 41.30
N ASP A 241 7.65 -13.23 41.89
CA ASP A 241 7.04 -13.02 43.20
C ASP A 241 7.96 -13.33 44.39
N ASP A 242 9.13 -13.92 44.15
CA ASP A 242 10.08 -14.25 45.20
C ASP A 242 10.99 -13.05 45.50
N GLU A 243 10.86 -12.47 46.70
CA GLU A 243 11.63 -11.32 47.23
C GLU A 243 13.15 -11.58 47.36
N THR A 244 13.66 -12.63 46.71
CA THR A 244 15.07 -13.02 46.74
C THR A 244 15.78 -12.51 45.47
N PRO A 245 16.78 -11.61 45.58
CA PRO A 245 17.59 -11.23 44.43
C PRO A 245 18.36 -12.45 43.93
N GLY A 246 18.08 -12.96 42.72
CA GLY A 246 18.85 -14.11 42.24
C GLY A 246 18.52 -14.73 40.88
N GLY A 247 17.48 -14.32 40.15
CA GLY A 247 17.21 -14.89 38.84
C GLY A 247 16.77 -13.84 37.84
N ILE A 248 17.67 -13.44 36.94
CA ILE A 248 17.27 -12.78 35.70
C ILE A 248 16.61 -13.85 34.84
N ILE A 249 15.30 -13.71 34.60
CA ILE A 249 14.50 -14.65 33.82
C ILE A 249 14.41 -14.11 32.40
N THR A 250 15.21 -14.72 31.51
CA THR A 250 15.31 -14.33 30.10
C THR A 250 14.54 -15.25 29.15
N GLU A 251 13.82 -16.23 29.68
CA GLU A 251 12.97 -17.14 28.90
C GLU A 251 11.48 -16.78 29.07
N GLY A 252 10.69 -17.01 28.02
CA GLY A 252 9.26 -16.73 27.99
C GLY A 252 8.91 -15.35 27.42
N TYR A 253 7.69 -14.90 27.71
CA TYR A 253 7.12 -13.69 27.12
C TYR A 253 6.45 -12.81 28.17
N LEU A 254 6.65 -11.51 28.02
CA LEU A 254 5.79 -10.47 28.58
C LEU A 254 4.58 -10.34 27.65
N ILE A 255 3.38 -10.54 28.20
CA ILE A 255 2.11 -10.48 27.46
C ILE A 255 1.32 -9.26 27.90
N GLY A 256 0.90 -8.44 26.94
CA GLY A 256 -0.02 -7.33 27.13
C GLY A 256 -1.36 -7.61 26.45
N ASP A 257 -2.46 -7.36 27.15
CA ASP A 257 -3.82 -7.39 26.60
C ASP A 257 -4.17 -6.02 26.02
N ILE A 258 -4.63 -5.99 24.77
CA ILE A 258 -4.95 -4.77 24.03
C ILE A 258 -6.45 -4.49 24.14
N ASP A 259 -6.81 -3.28 24.57
CA ASP A 259 -8.20 -2.82 24.55
C ASP A 259 -8.58 -2.45 23.10
N PRO A 260 -9.57 -3.12 22.48
CA PRO A 260 -9.95 -2.87 21.08
C PRO A 260 -10.63 -1.51 20.86
N VAL A 261 -11.08 -0.84 21.93
CA VAL A 261 -11.75 0.46 21.84
C VAL A 261 -10.77 1.59 22.07
N THR A 262 -9.92 1.49 23.10
CA THR A 262 -9.00 2.57 23.47
C THR A 262 -7.59 2.40 22.89
N GLY A 263 -7.22 1.18 22.49
CA GLY A 263 -5.85 0.85 22.09
C GLY A 263 -4.86 0.75 23.26
N ASP A 264 -5.35 0.88 24.51
CA ASP A 264 -4.53 0.71 25.72
C ASP A 264 -4.00 -0.72 25.84
N ILE A 265 -2.81 -0.89 26.43
CA ILE A 265 -2.22 -2.20 26.65
C ILE A 265 -1.99 -2.44 28.14
N VAL A 266 -2.56 -3.50 28.68
CA VAL A 266 -2.40 -3.91 30.08
C VAL A 266 -1.51 -5.15 30.14
N PHE A 267 -0.32 -5.02 30.74
CA PHE A 267 0.58 -6.15 30.88
C PHE A 267 0.16 -7.07 32.02
N ARG A 268 0.12 -8.38 31.72
CA ARG A 268 -0.39 -9.40 32.65
C ARG A 268 0.52 -9.66 33.85
N ASN A 269 1.81 -9.42 33.69
CA ASN A 269 2.83 -9.67 34.70
C ASN A 269 3.72 -8.44 34.91
N PRO A 270 4.24 -8.24 36.13
CA PRO A 270 5.33 -7.31 36.36
C PRO A 270 6.57 -7.69 35.55
N PHE A 271 7.32 -6.68 35.12
CA PHE A 271 8.59 -6.87 34.43
C PHE A 271 9.62 -5.87 34.92
N ALA A 272 10.89 -6.16 34.63
CA ALA A 272 12.01 -5.34 35.01
C ALA A 272 13.03 -5.22 33.88
N ILE A 273 13.88 -4.21 33.97
CA ILE A 273 15.14 -4.13 33.23
C ILE A 273 16.24 -4.59 34.18
N ALA A 274 17.02 -5.61 33.79
CA ALA A 274 18.07 -6.17 34.63
C ALA A 274 19.45 -6.00 34.00
N PHE A 275 20.43 -5.73 34.84
CA PHE A 275 21.84 -5.69 34.46
C PHE A 275 22.38 -7.12 34.30
N THR A 276 22.85 -7.47 33.11
CA THR A 276 23.49 -8.75 32.77
C THR A 276 25.01 -8.67 32.72
N GLY A 277 25.60 -7.51 33.04
CA GLY A 277 27.05 -7.35 33.11
C GLY A 277 27.50 -6.11 33.87
N GLY A 278 28.78 -6.06 34.19
CA GLY A 278 29.40 -4.93 34.89
C GLY A 278 29.21 -4.97 36.42
N PRO A 279 29.52 -3.85 37.13
CA PRO A 279 29.50 -3.81 38.59
C PRO A 279 28.12 -4.06 39.23
N ASN A 280 27.06 -3.88 38.44
CA ASN A 280 25.66 -4.03 38.86
C ASN A 280 25.02 -5.31 38.32
N GLU A 281 25.79 -6.26 37.76
CA GLU A 281 25.25 -7.52 37.26
C GLU A 281 24.40 -8.24 38.32
N GLY A 282 23.22 -8.70 37.93
CA GLY A 282 22.25 -9.37 38.81
C GLY A 282 21.30 -8.43 39.55
N TYR A 283 21.45 -7.12 39.41
CA TYR A 283 20.51 -6.13 39.94
C TYR A 283 19.49 -5.68 38.89
N TYR A 284 18.34 -5.21 39.35
CA TYR A 284 17.34 -4.54 38.53
C TYR A 284 17.63 -3.04 38.46
N GLU A 285 17.56 -2.49 37.25
CA GLU A 285 17.61 -1.06 37.00
C GLU A 285 16.25 -0.43 37.27
N ASP A 286 15.21 -0.98 36.65
CA ASP A 286 13.83 -0.53 36.76
C ASP A 286 12.87 -1.70 36.95
N LEU A 287 11.76 -1.46 37.64
CA LEU A 287 10.72 -2.43 37.94
C LEU A 287 9.36 -1.79 37.77
N TYR A 288 8.56 -2.43 36.93
CA TYR A 288 7.24 -1.98 36.53
C TYR A 288 6.21 -2.97 37.06
N ILE A 289 5.49 -2.58 38.12
CA ILE A 289 4.38 -3.35 38.69
C ILE A 289 3.07 -2.82 38.13
N ASN A 290 2.14 -3.72 37.77
CA ASN A 290 0.87 -3.40 37.10
C ASN A 290 1.03 -2.44 35.89
N PRO A 291 1.93 -2.74 34.93
CA PRO A 291 2.23 -1.79 33.87
C PRO A 291 1.09 -1.68 32.87
N VAL A 292 0.71 -0.45 32.54
CA VAL A 292 -0.32 -0.12 31.54
C VAL A 292 0.19 0.94 30.60
N LEU A 293 0.23 0.66 29.30
CA LEU A 293 0.43 1.66 28.26
C LEU A 293 -0.92 2.29 27.91
N LYS A 294 -1.04 3.60 28.13
CA LYS A 294 -2.23 4.38 27.78
C LYS A 294 -2.01 5.14 26.47
N LYS A 295 -2.86 4.92 25.47
CA LYS A 295 -2.77 5.62 24.18
C LYS A 295 -3.22 7.08 24.30
#